data_AF-E3ZL07-F1
#
_entry.id   AF-E3ZL07-F1
#
_cell.length_a   1.000
_cell.length_b   1.000
_cell.length_c   1.000
_cell.angle_alpha   90.00
_cell.angle_beta   90.00
_cell.angle_gamma   90.00
#
_symmetry.space_group_name_H-M   'P 1'
#
loop_
_entity.id
_entity.type
_entity.pdbx_description
1 polymer ?
#
loop_
_entity_poly.entity_id
_entity_poly.type
_entity_poly.pdbx_seq_one_letter_code
_entity_poly.pdbx_strand_id
1 'polypeptide(L)'
;PAIFGKTNPKNDMPTGTSILNGVVASVLIIVAPIIPNENIFWAFFALNVVALLGSYILMFPAFLKLRKMDPNRERPFKVPGGKILLYLMTFVPMILLIITLIFSAVPLNGSSAELNEKIPILIGTVVAIIVGEICIWLAGKRKDKGEIKNEND
;
A
#
# COMPACT_ATOMS: atom_id res chain seq x y z
N PRO A 1 -12.85 -0.86 -10.44
CA PRO A 1 -14.09 -0.33 -11.05
C PRO A 1 -13.84 -0.02 -12.54
N ALA A 2 -14.86 -0.09 -13.40
CA ALA A 2 -14.70 0.00 -14.87
C ALA A 2 -14.04 1.31 -15.37
N ILE A 3 -14.10 2.37 -14.56
CA ILE A 3 -13.49 3.68 -14.88
C ILE A 3 -11.96 3.65 -14.75
N PHE A 4 -11.39 2.82 -13.87
CA PHE A 4 -9.94 2.68 -13.66
C PHE A 4 -9.24 1.81 -14.70
N GLY A 5 -10.02 0.98 -15.42
CA GLY A 5 -9.51 0.05 -16.43
C GLY A 5 -9.53 0.62 -17.85
N LYS A 6 -9.94 1.88 -18.06
CA LYS A 6 -9.92 2.50 -19.39
C LYS A 6 -8.46 2.76 -19.80
N THR A 7 -7.95 1.85 -20.60
CA THR A 7 -6.67 1.97 -21.29
C THR A 7 -6.85 2.70 -22.62
N ASN A 8 -5.86 3.51 -22.99
CA ASN A 8 -5.83 4.12 -24.30
C ASN A 8 -5.45 3.05 -25.34
N PRO A 9 -6.25 2.85 -26.40
CA PRO A 9 -6.03 1.77 -27.38
C PRO A 9 -4.73 1.88 -28.19
N LYS A 10 -4.00 3.00 -28.12
CA LYS A 10 -2.74 3.20 -28.86
C LYS A 10 -1.46 2.84 -28.09
N ASN A 11 -1.50 2.84 -26.76
CA ASN A 11 -0.29 2.70 -25.94
C ASN A 11 -0.52 1.94 -24.62
N ASP A 12 -1.67 1.27 -24.48
CA ASP A 12 -2.08 0.48 -23.31
C ASP A 12 -1.96 1.19 -21.96
N MET A 13 -1.81 2.52 -21.96
CA MET A 13 -1.70 3.30 -20.73
C MET A 13 -3.07 3.46 -20.08
N PRO A 14 -3.20 3.20 -18.75
CA PRO A 14 -4.45 3.36 -18.01
C PRO A 14 -4.80 4.84 -17.83
N THR A 15 -5.35 5.46 -18.87
CA THR A 15 -5.71 6.89 -18.91
C THR A 15 -6.65 7.30 -17.79
N GLY A 16 -7.62 6.44 -17.41
CA GLY A 16 -8.56 6.75 -16.34
C GLY A 16 -7.87 6.99 -14.99
N THR A 17 -6.86 6.18 -14.66
CA THR A 17 -6.11 6.30 -13.40
C THR A 17 -5.18 7.51 -13.42
N SER A 18 -4.50 7.76 -14.54
CA SER A 18 -3.60 8.91 -14.67
C SER A 18 -4.34 10.24 -14.57
N ILE A 19 -5.50 10.37 -15.23
CA ILE A 19 -6.32 11.59 -15.17
C ILE A 19 -6.84 11.82 -13.74
N LEU A 20 -7.34 10.77 -13.09
CA LEU A 20 -7.83 10.89 -11.72
C LEU A 20 -6.72 11.33 -10.76
N ASN A 21 -5.53 10.73 -10.86
CA ASN A 21 -4.40 11.12 -10.03
C ASN A 21 -3.99 12.59 -10.27
N GLY A 22 -4.00 13.02 -11.54
CA GLY A 22 -3.75 14.41 -11.90
C GLY A 22 -4.77 15.38 -11.29
N VAL A 23 -6.07 15.05 -11.38
CA VAL A 23 -7.15 15.87 -10.79
C VAL A 23 -6.99 15.97 -9.27
N VAL A 24 -6.76 14.85 -8.58
CA VAL A 24 -6.57 14.82 -7.12
C VAL A 24 -5.36 15.66 -6.72
N ALA A 25 -4.24 15.54 -7.43
CA ALA A 25 -3.04 16.34 -7.17
C ALA A 25 -3.29 17.84 -7.37
N SER A 26 -3.96 18.24 -8.45
CA SER A 26 -4.29 19.65 -8.71
C SER A 26 -5.19 20.25 -7.65
N VAL A 27 -6.24 19.53 -7.21
CA VAL A 27 -7.13 19.97 -6.14
C VAL A 27 -6.36 20.14 -4.83
N LEU A 28 -5.51 19.17 -4.46
CA LEU A 28 -4.70 19.25 -3.26
C LEU A 28 -3.78 20.48 -3.25
N ILE A 29 -3.13 20.80 -4.38
CA ILE A 29 -2.25 21.97 -4.49
C ILE A 29 -3.02 23.28 -4.29
N ILE A 30 -4.24 23.39 -4.81
CA ILE A 30 -5.07 24.59 -4.67
C ILE A 30 -5.60 24.75 -3.25
N VAL A 31 -5.97 23.64 -2.60
CA VAL A 31 -6.53 23.63 -1.25
C VAL A 31 -5.46 23.79 -0.17
N ALA A 32 -4.25 23.28 -0.38
CA ALA A 32 -3.14 23.31 0.58
C ALA A 32 -2.87 24.70 1.21
N PRO A 33 -2.75 25.81 0.45
CA PRO A 33 -2.50 27.14 1.03
C PRO A 33 -3.70 27.76 1.76
N ILE A 34 -4.91 27.22 1.60
CA ILE A 34 -6.14 27.74 2.21
C ILE A 34 -6.32 27.20 3.65
N ILE A 35 -5.68 26.09 3.98
CA ILE A 35 -5.75 25.47 5.31
C ILE A 35 -4.69 26.13 6.22
N PRO A 36 -5.08 26.78 7.33
CA PRO A 36 -4.15 27.43 8.26
C PRO A 36 -3.44 26.40 9.16
N ASN A 37 -2.86 25.37 8.55
CA ASN A 37 -2.11 24.32 9.23
C ASN A 37 -0.98 23.81 8.32
N GLU A 38 0.23 24.34 8.53
CA GLU A 38 1.44 23.96 7.78
C GLU A 38 1.77 22.46 7.90
N ASN A 39 1.31 21.81 8.97
CA ASN A 39 1.55 20.38 9.20
C ASN A 39 0.64 19.47 8.40
N ILE A 40 -0.41 19.99 7.74
CA ILE A 40 -1.34 19.14 7.01
C ILE A 40 -0.71 18.51 5.77
N PHE A 41 0.22 19.21 5.11
CA PHE A 41 1.03 18.65 4.03
C PHE A 41 1.85 17.46 4.52
N TRP A 42 2.55 17.65 5.64
CA TRP A 42 3.35 16.60 6.27
C TRP A 42 2.50 15.41 6.71
N ALA A 43 1.29 15.66 7.23
CA ALA A 43 0.34 14.61 7.58
C ALA A 43 -0.11 13.77 6.35
N PHE A 44 -0.47 14.41 5.24
CA PHE A 44 -0.85 13.70 4.01
C PHE A 44 0.33 12.96 3.37
N PHE A 45 1.51 13.58 3.38
CA PHE A 45 2.73 12.96 2.90
C PHE A 45 3.08 11.72 3.72
N ALA A 46 3.07 11.83 5.05
CA ALA A 46 3.32 10.71 5.95
C ALA A 46 2.25 9.61 5.81
N LEU A 47 0.98 9.95 5.60
CA LEU A 47 -0.08 8.99 5.29
C LEU A 47 0.24 8.18 4.03
N ASN A 48 0.75 8.82 2.97
CA ASN A 48 1.18 8.11 1.76
C ASN A 48 2.36 7.17 2.04
N VAL A 49 3.37 7.64 2.78
CA VAL A 49 4.53 6.82 3.17
C VAL A 49 4.07 5.62 3.99
N VAL A 50 3.18 5.80 4.96
CA VAL A 50 2.62 4.72 5.78
C VAL A 50 1.89 3.68 4.90
N ALA A 51 1.08 4.12 3.93
CA ALA A 51 0.39 3.21 3.00
C ALA A 51 1.38 2.44 2.11
N LEU A 52 2.44 3.11 1.64
CA LEU A 52 3.52 2.49 0.87
C LEU A 52 4.25 1.43 1.72
N LEU A 53 4.69 1.80 2.92
CA LEU A 53 5.38 0.91 3.86
C LEU A 53 4.54 -0.31 4.22
N GLY A 54 3.25 -0.12 4.51
CA GLY A 54 2.31 -1.21 4.76
C GLY A 54 2.25 -2.20 3.58
N SER A 55 2.21 -1.70 2.35
CA SER A 55 2.21 -2.54 1.14
C SER A 55 3.51 -3.33 0.98
N TYR A 56 4.66 -2.75 1.33
CA TYR A 56 5.95 -3.43 1.28
C TYR A 56 6.08 -4.51 2.36
N ILE A 57 5.54 -4.27 3.57
CA ILE A 57 5.51 -5.28 4.63
C ILE A 57 4.76 -6.53 4.16
N LEU A 58 3.65 -6.37 3.41
CA LEU A 58 2.90 -7.49 2.83
C LEU A 58 3.62 -8.17 1.64
N MET A 59 4.50 -7.46 0.95
CA MET A 59 5.27 -7.99 -0.17
C MET A 59 6.29 -9.06 0.27
N PHE A 60 6.99 -8.83 1.38
CA PHE A 60 8.00 -9.77 1.88
C PHE A 60 7.47 -11.18 2.26
N PRO A 61 6.34 -11.36 2.98
CA PRO A 61 5.78 -12.68 3.23
C PRO A 61 5.24 -13.31 1.94
N ALA A 62 4.69 -12.52 1.01
CA ALA A 62 4.29 -13.02 -0.30
C ALA A 62 5.50 -13.55 -1.09
N PHE A 63 6.65 -12.87 -1.03
CA PHE A 63 7.90 -13.33 -1.63
C PHE A 63 8.36 -14.67 -1.04
N LEU A 64 8.34 -14.84 0.29
CA LEU A 64 8.68 -16.11 0.93
C LEU A 64 7.68 -17.22 0.57
N LYS A 65 6.39 -16.91 0.51
CA LYS A 65 5.32 -17.84 0.12
C LYS A 65 5.50 -18.32 -1.32
N LEU A 66 5.76 -17.42 -2.26
CA LEU A 66 6.04 -17.76 -3.66
C LEU A 66 7.28 -18.66 -3.80
N ARG A 67 8.29 -18.49 -2.94
CA ARG A 67 9.48 -19.36 -2.95
C ARG A 67 9.20 -20.78 -2.43
N LYS A 68 8.17 -20.96 -1.61
CA LYS A 68 7.72 -22.28 -1.14
C LYS A 68 6.74 -22.94 -2.12
N MET A 69 5.77 -22.19 -2.64
CA MET A 69 4.71 -22.72 -3.51
C MET A 69 5.20 -22.98 -4.94
N ASP A 70 6.12 -22.15 -5.46
CA ASP A 70 6.54 -22.22 -6.86
C ASP A 70 8.08 -22.30 -6.97
N PRO A 71 8.68 -23.41 -6.49
CA PRO A 71 10.13 -23.58 -6.46
C PRO A 71 10.74 -23.85 -7.83
N ASN A 72 9.97 -24.46 -8.76
CA ASN A 72 10.45 -24.95 -10.05
C ASN A 72 10.43 -23.88 -11.16
N ARG A 73 9.90 -22.68 -10.89
CA ARG A 73 9.87 -21.59 -11.85
C ARG A 73 11.28 -21.10 -12.17
N GLU A 74 11.63 -21.00 -13.46
CA GLU A 74 12.87 -20.36 -13.88
C GLU A 74 12.88 -18.89 -13.48
N ARG A 75 13.90 -18.48 -12.72
CA ARG A 75 14.07 -17.12 -12.22
C ARG A 75 15.21 -16.47 -12.99
N PRO A 76 14.95 -15.43 -13.82
CA PRO A 76 16.00 -14.70 -14.55
C PRO A 76 17.06 -14.11 -13.62
N PHE A 77 16.67 -13.81 -12.38
CA PHE A 77 17.56 -13.35 -11.32
C PHE A 77 17.43 -14.26 -10.09
N LYS A 78 18.56 -14.82 -9.63
CA LYS A 78 18.65 -15.60 -8.40
C LYS A 78 19.59 -14.87 -7.45
N VAL A 79 19.13 -14.61 -6.23
CA VAL A 79 19.97 -13.98 -5.19
C VAL A 79 21.15 -14.91 -4.90
N PRO A 80 22.40 -14.47 -5.14
CA PRO A 80 23.58 -15.25 -4.75
C PRO A 80 23.63 -15.33 -3.23
N GLY A 81 23.97 -16.48 -2.62
CA GLY A 81 24.13 -16.60 -1.15
C GLY A 81 23.19 -17.59 -0.42
N GLY A 82 22.54 -18.50 -1.14
CA GLY A 82 21.81 -19.62 -0.53
C GLY A 82 20.52 -19.22 0.21
N LYS A 83 20.03 -20.10 1.09
CA LYS A 83 18.76 -19.89 1.82
C LYS A 83 18.91 -18.86 2.94
N ILE A 84 20.04 -18.87 3.66
CA ILE A 84 20.28 -18.01 4.81
C ILE A 84 20.36 -16.54 4.41
N LEU A 85 21.17 -16.20 3.40
CA LEU A 85 21.27 -14.81 2.95
C LEU A 85 19.94 -14.29 2.43
N LEU A 86 19.15 -15.13 1.76
CA LEU A 86 17.82 -14.74 1.32
C LEU A 86 16.87 -14.46 2.49
N TYR A 87 16.88 -15.28 3.54
CA TYR A 87 16.10 -14.99 4.74
C TYR A 87 16.55 -13.70 5.40
N LEU A 88 17.87 -13.45 5.52
CA LEU A 88 18.39 -12.21 6.07
C LEU A 88 17.94 -10.99 5.26
N MET A 89 18.11 -11.05 3.93
CA MET A 89 17.70 -9.99 2.99
C MET A 89 16.19 -9.79 2.91
N THR A 90 15.39 -10.67 3.52
CA THR A 90 13.93 -10.54 3.61
C THR A 90 13.52 -10.04 5.00
N PHE A 91 14.01 -10.67 6.06
CA PHE A 91 13.62 -10.38 7.44
C PHE A 91 14.19 -9.07 7.96
N VAL A 92 15.45 -8.75 7.66
CA VAL A 92 16.07 -7.49 8.10
C VAL A 92 15.29 -6.27 7.58
N PRO A 93 15.07 -6.11 6.26
CA PRO A 93 14.27 -4.98 5.78
C PRO A 93 12.83 -5.04 6.27
N MET A 94 12.20 -6.22 6.35
CA MET A 94 10.85 -6.35 6.89
C MET A 94 10.74 -5.80 8.33
N ILE A 95 11.67 -6.16 9.23
CA ILE A 95 11.69 -5.68 10.61
C ILE A 95 11.93 -4.18 10.64
N LEU A 96 12.87 -3.66 9.85
CA LEU A 96 13.12 -2.22 9.74
C LEU A 96 11.85 -1.47 9.30
N LEU A 97 11.13 -1.97 8.29
CA LEU A 97 9.87 -1.36 7.85
C LEU A 97 8.80 -1.39 8.92
N ILE A 98 8.67 -2.47 9.68
CA ILE A 98 7.71 -2.58 10.80
C ILE A 98 8.05 -1.54 11.87
N ILE A 99 9.33 -1.43 12.24
CA ILE A 99 9.79 -0.44 13.22
C ILE A 99 9.50 0.98 12.72
N THR A 100 9.87 1.30 11.48
CA THR A 100 9.59 2.61 10.86
C THR A 100 8.09 2.91 10.82
N LEU A 101 7.25 1.93 10.50
CA LEU A 101 5.80 2.08 10.49
C LEU A 101 5.27 2.43 11.88
N ILE A 102 5.71 1.73 12.93
CA ILE A 102 5.30 1.99 14.32
C ILE A 102 5.73 3.40 14.74
N PHE A 103 6.98 3.78 14.49
CA PHE A 103 7.49 5.11 14.83
C PHE A 103 6.77 6.24 14.08
N SER A 104 6.35 5.99 12.84
CA SER A 104 5.65 6.97 12.00
C SER A 104 4.16 7.08 12.35
N ALA A 105 3.51 6.00 12.75
CA ALA A 105 2.06 5.98 12.99
C ALA A 105 1.69 6.24 14.46
N VAL A 106 2.57 5.92 15.41
CA VAL A 106 2.27 6.00 16.84
C VAL A 106 2.95 7.22 17.50
N PRO A 107 2.19 8.09 18.20
CA PRO A 107 2.78 9.12 19.05
C PRO A 107 3.41 8.49 20.29
N LEU A 108 4.72 8.66 20.46
CA LEU A 108 5.49 8.00 21.52
C LEU A 108 5.86 8.96 22.66
N ASN A 109 5.90 10.27 22.43
CA ASN A 109 6.33 11.27 23.41
C ASN A 109 5.17 12.13 23.94
N GLY A 110 3.93 11.94 23.47
CA GLY A 110 2.71 12.59 24.01
C GLY A 110 2.72 14.14 24.00
N SER A 111 3.73 14.75 23.38
CA SER A 111 3.87 16.21 23.29
C SER A 111 2.82 16.78 22.36
N SER A 112 2.31 17.97 22.68
CA SER A 112 1.30 18.68 21.88
C SER A 112 1.72 18.90 20.42
N ALA A 113 3.03 19.00 20.16
CA ALA A 113 3.59 19.09 18.81
C ALA A 113 3.50 17.75 18.06
N GLU A 114 3.90 16.64 18.71
CA GLU A 114 3.80 15.29 18.13
C GLU A 114 2.34 14.87 17.90
N LEU A 115 1.44 15.20 18.84
CA LEU A 115 0.03 14.84 18.73
C LEU A 115 -0.63 15.48 17.52
N ASN A 116 -0.35 16.76 17.24
CA ASN A 116 -0.93 17.44 16.08
C ASN A 116 -0.43 16.86 14.74
N GLU A 117 0.80 16.36 14.69
CA GLU A 117 1.37 15.76 13.47
C GLU A 117 0.92 14.31 13.29
N LYS A 118 0.93 13.52 14.38
CA LYS A 118 0.72 12.06 14.31
C LYS A 118 -0.76 11.64 14.40
N ILE A 119 -1.64 12.45 14.98
CA ILE A 119 -3.08 12.11 15.05
C ILE A 119 -3.72 11.99 13.66
N PRO A 120 -3.51 12.92 12.70
CA PRO A 120 -4.03 12.76 11.34
C PRO A 120 -3.49 11.50 10.64
N ILE A 121 -2.21 11.19 10.81
CA ILE A 121 -1.56 10.00 10.25
C ILE A 121 -2.19 8.73 10.83
N LEU A 122 -2.38 8.69 12.15
CA LEU A 122 -2.98 7.55 12.85
C LEU A 122 -4.42 7.32 12.38
N ILE A 123 -5.25 8.38 12.31
CA ILE A 123 -6.62 8.30 11.80
C ILE A 123 -6.62 7.80 10.36
N GLY A 124 -5.79 8.38 9.50
CA GLY A 124 -5.68 7.98 8.10
C GLY A 124 -5.23 6.53 7.93
N THR A 125 -4.32 6.05 8.77
CA THR A 125 -3.85 4.66 8.78
C THR A 125 -4.96 3.70 9.17
N VAL A 126 -5.72 4.01 10.24
CA VAL A 126 -6.87 3.19 10.68
C VAL A 126 -7.93 3.12 9.58
N VAL A 127 -8.26 4.26 8.96
CA VAL A 127 -9.21 4.31 7.84
C VAL A 127 -8.69 3.48 6.66
N ALA A 128 -7.41 3.60 6.30
CA ALA A 128 -6.81 2.83 5.21
C ALA A 128 -6.85 1.32 5.46
N ILE A 129 -6.61 0.88 6.70
CA ILE A 129 -6.72 -0.53 7.09
C ILE A 129 -8.17 -1.01 6.94
N ILE A 130 -9.14 -0.25 7.44
CA ILE A 130 -10.57 -0.60 7.33
C ILE A 130 -10.99 -0.70 5.86
N VAL A 131 -10.63 0.29 5.04
CA VAL A 131 -10.93 0.29 3.59
C VAL A 131 -10.23 -0.88 2.91
N GLY A 132 -8.98 -1.18 3.29
CA GLY A 132 -8.22 -2.32 2.79
C GLY A 132 -8.94 -3.65 3.08
N GLU A 133 -9.38 -3.86 4.31
CA GLU A 133 -10.09 -5.07 4.73
C GLU A 133 -11.44 -5.19 4.01
N ILE A 134 -12.18 -4.09 3.87
CA ILE A 134 -13.43 -4.05 3.09
C ILE A 134 -13.15 -4.42 1.62
N CYS A 135 -12.09 -3.90 1.02
CA CYS A 135 -11.70 -4.23 -0.35
C CYS A 135 -11.37 -5.72 -0.50
N ILE A 136 -10.62 -6.29 0.45
CA ILE A 136 -10.28 -7.72 0.47
C ILE A 136 -11.54 -8.56 0.61
N TRP A 137 -12.44 -8.21 1.52
CA TRP A 137 -13.71 -8.90 1.73
C TRP A 137 -14.60 -8.87 0.48
N LEU A 138 -14.72 -7.70 -0.17
CA LEU A 138 -15.46 -7.56 -1.42
C LEU A 138 -14.83 -8.34 -2.59
N ALA A 139 -13.49 -8.43 -2.63
CA ALA A 139 -12.78 -9.22 -3.63
C ALA A 139 -12.96 -10.73 -3.40
N GLY A 140 -12.89 -11.20 -2.15
CA GLY A 140 -13.18 -12.59 -1.79
C GLY A 140 -14.59 -13.01 -2.19
N LYS A 141 -15.58 -12.15 -1.97
CA LYS A 141 -16.99 -12.40 -2.34
C LYS A 141 -17.22 -12.47 -3.86
N ARG A 142 -16.37 -11.84 -4.68
CA ARG A 142 -16.41 -11.95 -6.15
C ARG A 142 -15.78 -13.24 -6.66
N LYS A 143 -14.73 -13.74 -5.99
CA LYS A 143 -14.08 -15.00 -6.35
C LYS A 143 -15.02 -16.18 -6.07
N ASP A 144 -15.69 -16.16 -4.92
CA ASP A 144 -16.68 -17.18 -4.51
C ASP A 144 -17.88 -17.22 -5.49
N LYS A 145 -18.40 -16.06 -5.91
CA LYS A 145 -19.45 -15.98 -6.95
C LYS A 145 -18.99 -16.40 -8.36
N GLY A 146 -17.69 -16.33 -8.66
CA GLY A 146 -17.12 -16.76 -9.94
C GLY A 146 -16.90 -18.27 -10.00
N GLU A 147 -16.52 -18.88 -8.89
CA GLU A 147 -16.35 -20.34 -8.77
C GLU A 147 -17.71 -21.05 -8.81
N ILE A 148 -18.74 -20.55 -8.10
CA ILE A 148 -20.12 -21.11 -8.14
C ILE A 148 -20.75 -21.03 -9.54
N LYS A 149 -20.37 -20.05 -10.36
CA LYS A 149 -20.93 -19.91 -11.72
C LYS A 149 -20.29 -20.88 -12.72
N ASN A 150 -19.02 -21.26 -12.51
CA ASN A 150 -18.30 -22.21 -13.38
C ASN A 150 -18.54 -23.69 -13.02
N GLU A 151 -19.10 -23.97 -11.83
CA GLU A 151 -19.46 -25.34 -11.41
C GLU A 151 -20.88 -25.74 -11.83
N ASN A 152 -21.70 -24.77 -12.26
CA ASN A 152 -23.11 -24.95 -12.65
C ASN A 152 -23.35 -24.75 -14.17
N ASP A 153 -22.30 -24.58 -14.97
CA ASP A 153 -22.29 -24.60 -16.45
C ASP A 153 -21.52 -25.84 -16.94
#